data_AF-A0A8T2NG57-F1
#
_entry.id   AF-A0A8T2NG57-F1
#
_cell.length_a   1.000
_cell.length_b   1.000
_cell.length_c   1.000
_cell.angle_alpha   90.00
_cell.angle_beta   90.00
_cell.angle_gamma   90.00
#
_symmetry.space_group_name_H-M   'P 1'
#
loop_
_entity.id
_entity.type
_entity.pdbx_description
1 polymer ?
#
loop_
_entity_poly.entity_id
_entity_poly.type
_entity_poly.pdbx_seq_one_letter_code
_entity_poly.pdbx_strand_id
1 'polypeptide(L)'
;MWVRCADFQCHQLISHFLVTHLLGEVYCTATLRQLPEIHPLHQNRDCSVGQYTRRDGGSTQPAQESVKHSGIGHHGMVKYISELLTFNCLFNTTIEGFQNPHNMSVKHASVHAKWIIGRVIGTKMQKTAKVRVTRLVLDPYLLKYYNKRKTYFAHDSLEQCTVGDVVLLKALPERRAKHVTHELAEIVYKVGNVVDPLTGKRVAGGLYLEPLSDTMEPPTETLSEKLQDLNITAATSSNP
;
A
#
# COMPACT_ATOMS: atom_id res chain seq x y z
N MET A 1 -52.76 17.42 0.91
CA MET A 1 -51.68 17.71 -0.05
C MET A 1 -50.32 17.87 0.63
N TRP A 2 -50.20 18.64 1.73
CA TRP A 2 -48.93 18.98 2.39
C TRP A 2 -48.13 17.80 2.99
N VAL A 3 -48.81 16.81 3.58
CA VAL A 3 -48.15 15.66 4.23
C VAL A 3 -47.32 14.83 3.23
N ARG A 4 -47.81 14.66 2.00
CA ARG A 4 -47.11 13.89 0.96
C ARG A 4 -45.86 14.62 0.43
N CYS A 5 -45.84 15.94 0.50
CA CYS A 5 -44.67 16.75 0.12
C CYS A 5 -43.58 16.69 1.21
N ALA A 6 -43.98 16.67 2.49
CA ALA A 6 -43.06 16.52 3.62
C ALA A 6 -42.37 15.14 3.63
N ASP A 7 -43.09 14.05 3.34
CA ASP A 7 -42.51 12.70 3.26
C ASP A 7 -41.44 12.61 2.15
N PHE A 8 -41.70 13.23 0.99
CA PHE A 8 -40.75 13.26 -0.12
C PHE A 8 -39.47 14.03 0.24
N GLN A 9 -39.60 15.20 0.87
CA GLN A 9 -38.44 15.98 1.32
C GLN A 9 -37.64 15.25 2.40
N CYS A 10 -38.31 14.56 3.34
CA CYS A 10 -37.64 13.74 4.35
C CYS A 10 -36.87 12.59 3.70
N HIS A 11 -37.47 11.89 2.72
CA HIS A 11 -36.80 10.81 2.00
C HIS A 11 -35.57 11.33 1.24
N GLN A 12 -35.69 12.47 0.57
CA GLN A 12 -34.59 13.09 -0.17
C GLN A 12 -33.43 13.49 0.76
N LEU A 13 -33.73 14.07 1.92
CA LEU A 13 -32.74 14.43 2.94
C LEU A 13 -32.05 13.19 3.53
N ILE A 14 -32.81 12.15 3.87
CA ILE A 14 -32.26 10.89 4.40
C ILE A 14 -31.38 10.21 3.36
N SER A 15 -31.84 10.09 2.11
CA SER A 15 -31.05 9.50 1.03
C SER A 15 -29.78 10.30 0.76
N HIS A 16 -29.85 11.63 0.73
CA HIS A 16 -28.66 12.47 0.58
C HIS A 16 -27.69 12.26 1.73
N PHE A 17 -28.16 12.33 2.99
CA PHE A 17 -27.33 12.11 4.17
C PHE A 17 -26.64 10.75 4.19
N LEU A 18 -27.38 9.68 3.86
CA LEU A 18 -26.83 8.33 3.81
C LEU A 18 -25.82 8.17 2.68
N VAL A 19 -26.09 8.70 1.49
CA VAL A 19 -25.23 8.50 0.31
C VAL A 19 -23.98 9.38 0.33
N THR A 20 -24.10 10.67 0.68
CA THR A 20 -22.98 11.61 0.55
C THR A 20 -22.11 11.68 1.80
N HIS A 21 -22.71 11.59 2.99
CA HIS A 21 -22.00 11.74 4.26
C HIS A 21 -21.69 10.39 4.91
N LEU A 22 -22.71 9.58 5.19
CA LEU A 22 -22.50 8.34 5.96
C LEU A 22 -21.72 7.29 5.16
N LEU A 23 -22.16 6.97 3.94
CA LEU A 23 -21.49 5.99 3.10
C LEU A 23 -20.15 6.51 2.56
N GLY A 24 -20.05 7.81 2.25
CA GLY A 24 -18.80 8.45 1.83
C GLY A 24 -17.70 8.31 2.89
N GLU A 25 -17.99 8.68 4.14
CA GLU A 25 -17.01 8.59 5.24
C GLU A 25 -16.63 7.14 5.58
N VAL A 26 -17.62 6.24 5.62
CA VAL A 26 -17.37 4.81 5.90
C VAL A 26 -16.54 4.20 4.76
N TYR A 27 -16.85 4.51 3.51
CA TYR A 27 -16.09 4.03 2.36
C TYR A 27 -14.65 4.58 2.37
N CYS A 28 -14.47 5.89 2.58
CA CYS A 28 -13.14 6.49 2.68
C CYS A 28 -12.32 5.93 3.85
N THR A 29 -12.94 5.66 4.99
CA THR A 29 -12.24 5.05 6.13
C THR A 29 -11.93 3.57 5.90
N ALA A 30 -12.81 2.84 5.22
CA ALA A 30 -12.58 1.44 4.84
C ALA A 30 -11.47 1.30 3.80
N THR A 31 -11.46 2.12 2.75
CA THR A 31 -10.42 2.09 1.72
C THR A 31 -9.04 2.44 2.30
N LEU A 32 -8.95 3.42 3.20
CA LEU A 32 -7.70 3.75 3.86
C LEU A 32 -7.19 2.68 4.83
N ARG A 33 -8.06 1.86 5.41
CA ARG A 33 -7.63 0.72 6.24
C ARG A 33 -7.10 -0.44 5.39
N GLN A 34 -7.51 -0.54 4.13
CA GLN A 34 -7.10 -1.61 3.21
C GLN A 34 -5.88 -1.23 2.37
N LEU A 35 -5.58 0.07 2.22
CA LEU A 35 -4.44 0.57 1.46
C LEU A 35 -3.18 0.71 2.34
N PRO A 36 -1.99 0.38 1.80
CA PRO A 36 -0.72 0.63 2.50
C PRO A 36 -0.45 2.13 2.60
N GLU A 37 0.22 2.56 3.67
CA GLU A 37 0.50 3.98 3.99
C GLU A 37 1.30 4.71 2.90
N ILE A 38 2.02 3.96 2.05
CA ILE A 38 2.83 4.53 0.95
C ILE A 38 2.08 4.59 -0.37
N HIS A 39 0.85 4.10 -0.45
CA HIS A 39 0.08 4.28 -1.67
C HIS A 39 -0.13 5.79 -1.91
N PRO A 40 0.08 6.28 -3.15
CA PRO A 40 -0.15 7.67 -3.55
C PRO A 40 -1.43 8.34 -3.03
N LEU A 41 -2.51 7.57 -2.94
CA LEU A 41 -3.82 8.04 -2.45
C LEU A 41 -3.86 8.33 -0.94
N HIS A 42 -2.93 7.79 -0.15
CA HIS A 42 -2.89 7.99 1.30
C HIS A 42 -2.37 9.39 1.69
N GLN A 43 -1.40 9.93 0.93
CA GLN A 43 -0.72 11.18 1.28
C GLN A 43 -1.58 12.44 1.12
N ASN A 44 -2.71 12.37 0.40
CA ASN A 44 -3.64 13.50 0.25
C ASN A 44 -4.36 13.89 1.56
N ARG A 45 -4.20 13.13 2.67
CA ARG A 45 -4.74 13.52 4.00
C ARG A 45 -3.75 14.27 4.90
N ASP A 46 -2.46 14.01 4.79
CA ASP A 46 -1.46 14.61 5.70
C ASP A 46 -1.25 16.12 5.46
N CYS A 47 -1.77 16.67 4.36
CA CYS A 47 -1.73 18.10 4.07
C CYS A 47 -2.70 18.94 4.92
N SER A 48 -3.56 18.34 5.75
CA SER A 48 -4.54 19.06 6.57
C SER A 48 -4.24 19.06 8.09
N VAL A 49 -3.22 18.30 8.54
CA VAL A 49 -2.80 18.30 9.95
C VAL A 49 -1.59 19.21 10.12
N GLY A 50 -1.90 20.51 10.30
CA GLY A 50 -1.02 21.60 10.72
C GLY A 50 0.48 21.29 10.88
N GLN A 51 1.23 21.46 9.80
CA GLN A 51 2.67 21.67 9.89
C GLN A 51 2.93 23.12 10.33
N TYR A 52 3.18 23.33 11.62
CA TYR A 52 3.93 24.50 12.09
C TYR A 52 5.40 24.25 11.76
N THR A 53 5.78 24.42 10.48
CA THR A 53 7.18 24.49 10.07
C THR A 53 7.53 25.96 9.83
N ARG A 54 8.61 26.39 10.49
CA ARG A 54 9.18 27.73 10.43
C ARG A 54 9.47 28.13 8.99
N ARG A 55 9.01 29.32 8.63
CA ARG A 55 9.12 29.94 7.31
C ARG A 55 10.48 30.63 7.23
N ASP A 56 11.49 29.96 6.68
CA ASP A 56 12.72 30.62 6.22
C ASP A 56 12.62 30.85 4.71
N GLY A 57 12.86 32.10 4.31
CA GLY A 57 12.49 32.67 3.02
C GLY A 57 13.31 32.14 1.84
N GLY A 58 12.60 31.94 0.74
CA GLY A 58 13.14 31.71 -0.60
C GLY A 58 12.01 31.80 -1.62
N SER A 59 12.14 32.72 -2.56
CA SER A 59 11.16 33.09 -3.58
C SER A 59 10.98 32.01 -4.65
N THR A 60 9.74 31.54 -4.87
CA THR A 60 9.33 30.83 -6.09
C THR A 60 7.92 31.30 -6.49
N GLN A 61 7.76 31.61 -7.78
CA GLN A 61 6.56 32.17 -8.40
C GLN A 61 5.36 31.19 -8.40
N PRO A 62 4.11 31.70 -8.42
CA PRO A 62 2.91 30.85 -8.42
C PRO A 62 2.69 30.23 -9.81
N ALA A 63 2.80 28.90 -9.90
CA ALA A 63 2.29 28.15 -11.04
C ALA A 63 0.77 28.06 -10.94
N GLN A 64 0.07 28.51 -11.98
CA GLN A 64 -1.38 28.38 -12.11
C GLN A 64 -1.74 26.90 -12.31
N GLU A 65 -2.28 26.26 -11.29
CA GLU A 65 -2.80 24.90 -11.39
C GLU A 65 -4.28 24.96 -11.79
N SER A 66 -4.55 24.54 -13.03
CA SER A 66 -5.90 24.44 -13.58
C SER A 66 -6.63 23.25 -12.93
N VAL A 67 -7.63 23.56 -12.12
CA VAL A 67 -8.48 22.57 -11.44
C VAL A 67 -9.38 21.88 -12.46
N LYS A 68 -8.94 20.74 -13.00
CA LYS A 68 -9.80 19.85 -13.78
C LYS A 68 -10.67 19.04 -12.82
N HIS A 69 -11.95 19.41 -12.75
CA HIS A 69 -12.98 18.64 -12.09
C HIS A 69 -13.28 17.40 -12.95
N SER A 70 -12.71 16.24 -12.62
CA SER A 70 -13.17 14.96 -13.15
C SER A 70 -14.30 14.44 -12.27
N GLY A 71 -15.54 14.74 -12.66
CA GLY A 71 -16.72 14.11 -12.09
C GLY A 71 -16.68 12.61 -12.37
N ILE A 72 -16.70 11.80 -11.31
CA ILE A 72 -16.77 10.35 -11.42
C ILE A 72 -18.22 10.00 -11.77
N GLY A 73 -18.42 9.59 -13.02
CA GLY A 73 -19.70 9.13 -13.53
C GLY A 73 -20.25 7.93 -12.75
N HIS A 74 -21.54 8.00 -12.47
CA HIS A 74 -22.35 7.06 -11.68
C HIS A 74 -22.51 5.63 -12.28
N HIS A 75 -21.64 5.20 -13.21
CA HIS A 75 -21.84 3.96 -13.98
C HIS A 75 -20.91 2.79 -13.64
N GLY A 76 -20.01 2.94 -12.66
CA GLY A 76 -19.08 1.88 -12.24
C GLY A 76 -19.54 1.03 -11.04
N MET A 77 -20.63 1.40 -10.35
CA MET A 77 -20.93 0.84 -9.03
C MET A 77 -21.84 -0.41 -9.06
N VAL A 78 -22.45 -0.75 -10.20
CA VAL A 78 -23.46 -1.84 -10.28
C VAL A 78 -22.90 -3.16 -10.82
N LYS A 79 -21.68 -3.18 -11.39
CA LYS A 79 -21.06 -4.44 -11.86
C LYS A 79 -20.27 -5.21 -10.79
N TYR A 80 -19.90 -4.57 -9.67
CA TYR A 80 -19.02 -5.20 -8.68
C TYR A 80 -19.74 -6.06 -7.63
N ILE A 81 -21.09 -6.03 -7.60
CA ILE A 81 -21.89 -6.76 -6.59
C ILE A 81 -22.39 -8.12 -7.12
N SER A 82 -22.31 -8.39 -8.42
CA SER A 82 -22.73 -9.68 -9.01
C SER A 82 -21.60 -10.71 -9.21
N GLU A 83 -20.33 -10.33 -9.11
CA GLU A 83 -19.19 -11.26 -9.29
C GLU A 83 -18.64 -11.83 -7.98
N LEU A 84 -19.08 -11.33 -6.82
CA LEU A 84 -18.63 -11.81 -5.50
C LEU A 84 -19.41 -13.04 -4.97
N LEU A 85 -20.39 -13.56 -5.72
CA LEU A 85 -21.22 -14.71 -5.29
C LEU A 85 -21.01 -16.01 -6.10
N THR A 86 -20.15 -16.03 -7.11
CA THR A 86 -19.88 -17.24 -7.92
C THR A 86 -18.45 -17.79 -7.83
N PHE A 87 -17.53 -17.11 -7.14
CA PHE A 87 -16.14 -17.59 -7.01
C PHE A 87 -15.86 -18.46 -5.76
N ASN A 88 -16.88 -18.78 -4.97
CA ASN A 88 -16.71 -19.47 -3.68
C ASN A 88 -17.10 -20.96 -3.68
N CYS A 89 -17.09 -21.65 -4.83
CA CYS A 89 -17.59 -23.04 -4.91
C CYS A 89 -16.68 -24.08 -5.62
N LEU A 90 -15.46 -23.76 -6.07
CA LEU A 90 -14.59 -24.75 -6.76
C LEU A 90 -13.12 -24.74 -6.35
N PHE A 91 -12.80 -24.40 -5.10
CA PHE A 91 -11.45 -24.58 -4.56
C PHE A 91 -11.45 -25.45 -3.28
N ASN A 92 -12.23 -26.53 -3.31
CA ASN A 92 -12.24 -27.54 -2.27
C ASN A 92 -12.11 -28.93 -2.88
N THR A 93 -10.98 -29.24 -3.53
CA THR A 93 -10.48 -30.62 -3.61
C THR A 93 -9.02 -30.67 -4.06
N THR A 94 -8.23 -31.45 -3.32
CA THR A 94 -6.93 -32.04 -3.71
C THR A 94 -5.66 -31.23 -3.45
N ILE A 95 -5.22 -31.20 -2.19
CA ILE A 95 -3.79 -31.32 -1.85
C ILE A 95 -3.70 -32.33 -0.69
N GLU A 96 -3.71 -33.63 -1.03
CA GLU A 96 -3.03 -34.62 -0.19
C GLU A 96 -1.63 -34.80 -0.75
N GLY A 97 -0.63 -34.70 0.13
CA GLY A 97 0.76 -35.02 -0.21
C GLY A 97 1.71 -33.85 -0.07
N PHE A 98 1.96 -33.41 1.16
CA PHE A 98 3.30 -32.93 1.50
C PHE A 98 3.71 -33.45 2.87
N GLN A 99 4.71 -34.33 2.83
CA GLN A 99 5.35 -34.99 3.96
C GLN A 99 5.63 -34.00 5.09
N ASN A 100 5.16 -34.34 6.30
CA ASN A 100 5.48 -33.64 7.54
C ASN A 100 6.99 -33.39 7.65
N PRO A 101 7.47 -32.13 7.71
CA PRO A 101 8.84 -31.89 8.13
C PRO A 101 8.90 -32.10 9.65
N HIS A 102 9.82 -32.98 10.02
CA HIS A 102 10.19 -33.37 11.37
C HIS A 102 10.01 -32.29 12.44
N ASN A 103 9.49 -32.76 13.57
CA ASN A 103 9.45 -32.14 14.89
C ASN A 103 10.78 -31.43 15.25
N MET A 104 10.95 -30.18 14.80
CA MET A 104 11.91 -29.26 15.39
C MET A 104 11.19 -28.55 16.51
N SER A 105 11.60 -28.79 17.76
CA SER A 105 11.21 -27.97 18.90
C SER A 105 11.54 -26.51 18.55
N VAL A 106 10.51 -25.75 18.19
CA VAL A 106 10.67 -24.35 17.77
C VAL A 106 11.16 -23.60 18.99
N LYS A 107 12.45 -23.25 19.01
CA LYS A 107 13.02 -22.43 20.07
C LYS A 107 12.31 -21.09 20.07
N HIS A 108 11.42 -20.89 21.04
CA HIS A 108 10.68 -19.65 21.17
C HIS A 108 11.56 -18.58 21.82
N ALA A 109 11.56 -17.38 21.23
CA ALA A 109 12.18 -16.23 21.85
C ALA A 109 11.48 -15.88 23.18
N SER A 110 12.27 -15.62 24.23
CA SER A 110 11.77 -15.20 25.55
C SER A 110 11.27 -13.75 25.59
N VAL A 111 11.40 -13.01 24.50
CA VAL A 111 11.08 -11.59 24.42
C VAL A 111 9.61 -11.40 24.05
N HIS A 112 8.90 -10.52 24.78
CA HIS A 112 7.50 -10.19 24.51
C HIS A 112 7.25 -9.64 23.09
N ALA A 113 8.22 -8.89 22.56
CA ALA A 113 8.16 -8.30 21.23
C ALA A 113 8.69 -9.29 20.18
N LYS A 114 7.83 -10.20 19.67
CA LYS A 114 8.20 -11.22 18.66
C LYS A 114 8.41 -10.63 17.27
N TRP A 115 7.45 -9.83 16.81
CA TRP A 115 7.49 -9.12 15.53
C TRP A 115 7.21 -7.65 15.80
N ILE A 116 8.09 -6.77 15.33
CA ILE A 116 7.93 -5.32 15.50
C ILE A 116 8.42 -4.60 14.26
N ILE A 117 7.67 -3.57 13.86
CA ILE A 117 8.07 -2.66 12.78
C ILE A 117 8.62 -1.39 13.41
N GLY A 118 9.69 -0.85 12.82
CA GLY A 118 10.27 0.40 13.28
C GLY A 118 11.12 1.08 12.24
N ARG A 119 11.52 2.31 12.55
CA ARG A 119 12.35 3.15 11.68
C ARG A 119 13.81 3.12 12.13
N VAL A 120 14.74 2.90 11.22
CA VAL A 120 16.18 2.91 11.50
C VAL A 120 16.62 4.33 11.86
N ILE A 121 17.21 4.50 13.05
CA ILE A 121 17.78 5.78 13.50
C ILE A 121 19.26 5.89 13.12
N GLY A 122 19.99 4.78 13.18
CA GLY A 122 21.44 4.81 13.01
C GLY A 122 22.06 3.44 12.81
N THR A 123 23.11 3.43 12.00
CA THR A 123 23.88 2.25 11.58
C THR A 123 25.37 2.40 11.91
N LYS A 124 25.70 3.19 12.93
CA LYS A 124 27.09 3.44 13.34
C LYS A 124 27.81 2.20 13.90
N MET A 125 27.07 1.14 14.22
CA MET A 125 27.59 -0.09 14.83
C MET A 125 27.74 -1.17 13.77
N GLN A 126 28.81 -1.96 13.86
CA GLN A 126 29.04 -3.09 12.95
C GLN A 126 27.94 -4.14 13.12
N LYS A 127 27.39 -4.60 12.00
CA LYS A 127 26.37 -5.65 11.89
C LYS A 127 25.16 -5.46 12.82
N THR A 128 24.87 -4.21 13.20
CA THR A 128 23.83 -3.87 14.17
C THR A 128 23.16 -2.56 13.81
N ALA A 129 21.85 -2.60 13.61
CA ALA A 129 21.03 -1.42 13.37
C ALA A 129 20.32 -0.96 14.65
N LYS A 130 20.32 0.36 14.89
CA LYS A 130 19.52 0.98 15.96
C LYS A 130 18.17 1.40 15.41
N VAL A 131 17.11 0.77 15.88
CA VAL A 131 15.74 0.94 15.35
C VAL A 131 14.83 1.59 16.38
N ARG A 132 14.03 2.58 15.97
CA ARG A 132 12.96 3.21 16.76
C ARG A 132 11.64 2.52 16.47
N VAL A 133 11.02 1.96 17.48
CA VAL A 133 9.66 1.42 17.39
C VAL A 133 8.72 2.37 18.12
N THR A 134 7.65 2.77 17.44
CA THR A 134 6.56 3.56 18.00
C THR A 134 5.39 2.63 18.32
N ARG A 135 4.78 2.79 19.50
CA ARG A 135 3.58 2.07 19.91
C ARG A 135 2.56 3.07 20.41
N LEU A 136 1.30 2.86 20.06
CA LEU A 136 0.19 3.61 20.62
C LEU A 136 -0.05 3.13 22.05
N VAL A 137 -0.02 4.05 23.00
CA VAL A 137 -0.32 3.78 24.41
C VAL A 137 -1.42 4.74 24.85
N LEU A 138 -2.47 4.17 25.43
CA LEU A 138 -3.60 4.91 25.99
C LEU A 138 -3.16 5.63 27.26
N ASP A 139 -3.44 6.92 27.34
CA ASP A 139 -3.39 7.65 28.61
C ASP A 139 -4.73 7.45 29.35
N PRO A 140 -4.75 6.82 30.55
CA PRO A 140 -5.99 6.51 31.26
C PRO A 140 -6.77 7.76 31.71
N TYR A 141 -6.12 8.91 31.88
CA TYR A 141 -6.80 10.13 32.32
C TYR A 141 -7.52 10.82 31.16
N LEU A 142 -6.82 11.03 30.05
CA LEU A 142 -7.37 11.74 28.89
C LEU A 142 -8.11 10.82 27.91
N LEU A 143 -8.00 9.50 28.08
CA LEU A 143 -8.55 8.48 27.15
C LEU A 143 -8.12 8.70 25.69
N LYS A 144 -6.89 9.21 25.51
CA LYS A 144 -6.29 9.49 24.21
C LYS A 144 -5.05 8.63 23.98
N TYR A 145 -4.90 8.12 22.76
CA TYR A 145 -3.71 7.37 22.38
C TYR A 145 -2.55 8.30 22.04
N TYR A 146 -1.37 7.98 22.58
CA TYR A 146 -0.13 8.70 22.31
C TYR A 146 0.96 7.76 21.79
N ASN A 147 1.79 8.28 20.90
CA ASN A 147 2.94 7.57 20.36
C ASN A 147 4.07 7.50 21.39
N LYS A 148 4.25 6.35 22.06
CA LYS A 148 5.43 6.07 22.88
C LYS A 148 6.50 5.37 22.05
N ARG A 149 7.72 5.91 22.09
CA ARG A 149 8.87 5.39 21.35
C ARG A 149 9.77 4.52 22.23
N LYS A 150 10.27 3.41 21.69
CA LYS A 150 11.29 2.54 22.30
C LYS A 150 12.34 2.18 21.27
N THR A 151 13.61 2.18 21.66
CA THR A 151 14.71 1.79 20.77
C THR A 151 15.09 0.33 20.97
N TYR A 152 15.28 -0.38 19.86
CA TYR A 152 15.73 -1.77 19.81
C TYR A 152 17.03 -1.85 19.00
N PHE A 153 17.87 -2.82 19.33
CA PHE A 153 19.03 -3.16 18.52
C PHE A 153 18.73 -4.44 17.76
N ALA A 154 18.87 -4.36 16.44
CA ALA A 154 18.66 -5.46 15.53
C ALA A 154 20.01 -5.90 14.96
N HIS A 155 20.24 -7.20 14.91
CA HIS A 155 21.37 -7.76 14.18
C HIS A 155 21.06 -7.72 12.68
N ASP A 156 21.98 -7.12 11.91
CA ASP A 156 21.95 -7.09 10.45
C ASP A 156 23.26 -7.72 9.97
N SER A 157 23.19 -8.88 9.33
CA SER A 157 24.39 -9.61 8.89
C SER A 157 25.06 -8.98 7.67
N LEU A 158 24.28 -8.32 6.82
CA LEU A 158 24.69 -7.80 5.52
C LEU A 158 24.83 -6.26 5.50
N GLU A 159 24.51 -5.59 6.60
CA GLU A 159 24.59 -4.13 6.75
C GLU A 159 23.81 -3.38 5.66
N GLN A 160 22.67 -3.93 5.25
CA GLN A 160 21.84 -3.38 4.17
C GLN A 160 21.00 -2.19 4.62
N CYS A 161 20.80 -2.00 5.93
CA CYS A 161 19.97 -0.93 6.45
C CYS A 161 20.58 0.45 6.19
N THR A 162 19.75 1.41 5.75
CA THR A 162 20.08 2.83 5.71
C THR A 162 19.31 3.61 6.78
N VAL A 163 19.82 4.77 7.17
CA VAL A 163 19.16 5.63 8.15
C VAL A 163 17.83 6.13 7.58
N GLY A 164 16.75 5.87 8.30
CA GLY A 164 15.40 6.27 7.91
C GLY A 164 14.55 5.15 7.32
N ASP A 165 15.12 3.98 7.02
CA ASP A 165 14.38 2.82 6.50
C ASP A 165 13.32 2.34 7.49
N VAL A 166 12.23 1.79 6.97
CA VAL A 166 11.23 1.08 7.76
C VAL A 166 11.52 -0.41 7.66
N VAL A 167 11.80 -1.04 8.81
CA VAL A 167 12.28 -2.41 8.89
C VAL A 167 11.38 -3.26 9.76
N LEU A 168 11.22 -4.52 9.35
CA LEU A 168 10.57 -5.56 10.12
C LEU A 168 11.62 -6.32 10.93
N LEU A 169 11.43 -6.35 12.24
CA LEU A 169 12.30 -7.03 13.16
C LEU A 169 11.63 -8.29 13.70
N LYS A 170 12.41 -9.36 13.77
CA LYS A 170 12.02 -10.63 14.36
C LYS A 170 12.82 -10.87 15.65
N ALA A 171 12.19 -11.46 16.65
CA ALA A 171 12.88 -11.80 17.89
C ALA A 171 13.79 -13.00 17.69
N LEU A 172 15.04 -12.87 18.13
CA LEU A 172 15.97 -13.99 18.15
C LEU A 172 15.56 -15.00 19.23
N PRO A 173 15.69 -16.32 18.98
CA PRO A 173 15.46 -17.34 20.00
C PRO A 173 16.43 -17.18 21.17
N GLU A 174 17.68 -16.80 20.87
CA GLU A 174 18.74 -16.55 21.84
C GLU A 174 19.28 -15.13 21.68
N ARG A 175 19.52 -14.43 22.78
CA ARG A 175 20.06 -13.07 22.76
C ARG A 175 21.54 -13.11 22.36
N ARG A 176 21.88 -12.55 21.20
CA ARG A 176 23.28 -12.48 20.73
C ARG A 176 24.15 -11.58 21.60
N ALA A 177 23.59 -10.50 22.14
CA ALA A 177 24.26 -9.62 23.09
C ALA A 177 23.25 -9.09 24.11
N LYS A 178 23.74 -8.41 25.16
CA LYS A 178 22.89 -7.85 26.24
C LYS A 178 21.71 -7.03 25.71
N HIS A 179 21.96 -6.16 24.72
CA HIS A 179 20.96 -5.27 24.14
C HIS A 179 20.45 -5.72 22.76
N VAL A 180 21.10 -6.68 22.12
CA VAL A 180 20.73 -7.17 20.78
C VAL A 180 19.80 -8.38 20.94
N THR A 181 18.51 -8.09 20.85
CA THR A 181 17.42 -9.07 21.07
C THR A 181 16.72 -9.47 19.78
N HIS A 182 16.90 -8.71 18.71
CA HIS A 182 16.17 -8.87 17.45
C HIS A 182 17.13 -9.09 16.28
N GLU A 183 16.63 -9.76 15.26
CA GLU A 183 17.24 -9.86 13.93
C GLU A 183 16.43 -9.01 12.94
N LEU A 184 17.11 -8.47 11.93
CA LEU A 184 16.47 -7.91 10.77
C LEU A 184 15.83 -9.05 9.96
N ALA A 185 14.51 -9.01 9.77
CA ALA A 185 13.80 -9.96 8.93
C ALA A 185 13.74 -9.46 7.49
N GLU A 186 13.28 -8.23 7.31
CA GLU A 186 13.07 -7.61 5.99
C GLU A 186 13.12 -6.08 6.10
N ILE A 187 13.57 -5.43 5.03
CA ILE A 187 13.41 -3.98 4.84
C ILE A 187 12.09 -3.77 4.11
N VAL A 188 11.07 -3.34 4.85
CA VAL A 188 9.72 -3.14 4.30
C VAL A 188 9.72 -1.96 3.33
N TYR A 189 10.30 -0.83 3.75
CA TYR A 189 10.38 0.37 2.93
C TYR A 189 11.79 0.96 2.96
N LYS A 190 12.44 0.93 1.79
CA LYS A 190 13.77 1.49 1.59
C LYS A 190 13.68 2.98 1.32
N VAL A 191 14.43 3.81 2.06
CA VAL A 191 14.46 5.25 1.81
C VAL A 191 14.94 5.53 0.38
N GLY A 192 14.20 6.35 -0.35
CA GLY A 192 14.46 6.72 -1.75
C GLY A 192 13.96 5.71 -2.79
N ASN A 193 13.76 4.44 -2.40
CA ASN A 193 13.30 3.36 -3.28
C ASN A 193 12.08 2.66 -2.67
N VAL A 194 11.02 3.42 -2.40
CA VAL A 194 9.80 2.82 -1.85
C VAL A 194 8.95 2.24 -2.98
N VAL A 195 8.53 0.99 -2.79
CA VAL A 195 7.68 0.24 -3.71
C VAL A 195 6.32 0.06 -3.04
N ASP A 196 5.25 0.37 -3.77
CA ASP A 196 3.89 0.10 -3.29
C ASP A 196 3.63 -1.42 -3.33
N PRO A 197 3.19 -2.05 -2.22
CA PRO A 197 2.97 -3.49 -2.20
C PRO A 197 1.77 -3.95 -3.05
N LEU A 198 0.87 -3.05 -3.45
CA LEU A 198 -0.27 -3.42 -4.32
C LEU A 198 0.10 -3.41 -5.80
N THR A 199 0.78 -2.36 -6.27
CA THR A 199 1.13 -2.22 -7.69
C THR A 199 2.53 -2.75 -8.04
N GLY A 200 3.42 -2.92 -7.05
CA GLY A 200 4.82 -3.26 -7.28
C GLY A 200 5.63 -2.13 -7.95
N LYS A 201 5.03 -0.96 -8.16
CA LYS A 201 5.66 0.19 -8.80
C LYS A 201 6.34 1.08 -7.77
N ARG A 202 7.38 1.79 -8.23
CA ARG A 202 8.11 2.73 -7.38
C ARG A 202 7.31 4.01 -7.20
N VAL A 203 7.28 4.48 -5.96
CA VAL A 203 6.53 5.66 -5.55
C VAL A 203 7.48 6.70 -4.96
N ALA A 204 7.28 7.96 -5.36
CA ALA A 204 7.93 9.12 -4.77
C ALA A 204 6.84 10.01 -4.14
N GLY A 205 6.67 9.88 -2.82
CA GLY A 205 5.61 10.59 -2.10
C GLY A 205 4.22 10.17 -2.59
N GLY A 206 3.46 11.13 -3.11
CA GLY A 206 2.10 10.91 -3.61
C GLY A 206 2.02 10.53 -5.08
N LEU A 207 3.14 10.24 -5.76
CA LEU A 207 3.17 10.03 -7.21
C LEU A 207 3.92 8.75 -7.58
N TYR A 208 3.40 8.02 -8.56
CA TYR A 208 4.12 6.92 -9.20
C TYR A 208 5.24 7.49 -10.08
N LEU A 209 6.44 6.91 -9.98
CA LEU A 209 7.57 7.30 -10.84
C LEU A 209 7.39 6.79 -12.26
N GLU A 210 6.81 5.60 -12.41
CA GLU A 210 6.45 5.02 -13.70
C GLU A 210 4.95 5.19 -13.91
N PRO A 211 4.50 5.66 -15.07
CA PRO A 211 3.08 5.74 -15.35
C PRO A 211 2.45 4.34 -15.17
N LEU A 212 1.23 4.32 -14.66
CA LEU A 212 0.38 3.14 -14.74
C LEU A 212 0.13 2.91 -16.23
N SER A 213 1.03 2.17 -16.88
CA SER A 213 0.72 1.52 -18.14
C SER A 213 -0.43 0.58 -17.85
N ASP A 214 -1.65 1.10 -18.01
CA ASP A 214 -2.75 0.26 -18.38
C ASP A 214 -2.25 -0.49 -19.61
N THR A 215 -2.07 -1.79 -19.49
CA THR A 215 -1.97 -2.66 -20.66
C THR A 215 -3.35 -2.66 -21.34
N MET A 216 -3.80 -1.50 -21.80
CA MET A 216 -4.43 -1.41 -23.09
C MET A 216 -3.27 -1.10 -24.01
N GLU A 217 -2.56 -2.14 -24.45
CA GLU A 217 -1.82 -1.99 -25.69
C GLU A 217 -2.82 -1.42 -26.71
N PRO A 218 -2.59 -0.25 -27.31
CA PRO A 218 -3.29 0.06 -28.55
C PRO A 218 -2.95 -1.08 -29.52
N PRO A 219 -3.94 -1.71 -30.19
CA PRO A 219 -3.68 -2.78 -31.15
C PRO A 219 -3.06 -2.17 -32.41
N THR A 220 -1.80 -1.75 -32.33
CA THR A 220 -1.09 -1.14 -33.45
C THR A 220 0.39 -1.48 -33.41
N GLU A 221 0.75 -2.73 -33.11
CA GLU A 221 1.65 -3.42 -34.05
C GLU A 221 0.76 -3.91 -35.17
N THR A 222 0.66 -3.03 -36.16
CA THR A 222 -0.27 -3.08 -37.27
C THR A 222 -0.24 -4.45 -37.94
N LEU A 223 -1.42 -5.10 -38.01
CA LEU A 223 -1.68 -6.28 -38.86
C LEU A 223 -1.13 -6.12 -40.29
N SER A 224 -0.92 -4.87 -40.73
CA SER A 224 -0.25 -4.49 -41.98
C SER A 224 1.15 -5.08 -42.15
N GLU A 225 1.97 -5.19 -41.10
CA GLU A 225 3.32 -5.78 -41.20
C GLU A 225 3.23 -7.30 -41.40
N LYS A 226 2.34 -7.98 -40.66
CA LYS A 226 2.12 -9.44 -40.80
C LYS A 226 1.44 -9.83 -42.12
N LEU A 227 0.70 -8.92 -42.76
CA LEU A 227 0.08 -9.14 -44.07
C LEU A 227 1.07 -8.96 -45.23
N GLN A 228 2.14 -8.17 -45.06
CA GLN A 228 3.18 -8.00 -46.08
C GLN A 228 4.03 -9.28 -46.22
N ASP A 229 4.27 -9.99 -45.12
CA ASP A 229 5.04 -11.24 -45.12
C ASP A 229 4.33 -12.44 -45.81
N LEU A 230 3.02 -12.33 -46.06
CA LEU A 230 2.23 -13.42 -46.66
C LEU A 230 2.11 -13.34 -48.20
N ASN A 231 2.53 -12.24 -48.84
CA ASN A 231 2.38 -12.05 -50.29
C ASN A 231 3.57 -12.57 -51.14
N ILE A 232 4.30 -13.59 -50.69
CA ILE A 232 5.37 -14.20 -51.50
C ILE A 232 5.16 -15.70 -51.59
N THR A 233 4.07 -16.16 -52.20
CA THR A 233 4.01 -17.48 -52.86
C THR A 233 2.92 -17.51 -53.94
N ALA A 234 3.05 -16.66 -54.97
CA ALA A 234 2.31 -16.83 -56.22
C ALA A 234 3.15 -16.34 -57.40
N ALA A 235 4.39 -16.81 -57.50
CA ALA A 235 5.15 -16.72 -58.74
C ALA A 235 4.90 -18.01 -59.54
N THR A 236 4.15 -17.87 -60.62
CA THR A 236 3.94 -18.85 -61.68
C THR A 236 5.29 -19.28 -62.27
N SER A 237 5.65 -20.56 -62.15
CA SER A 237 6.72 -21.16 -62.95
C SER A 237 6.20 -21.47 -64.35
N SER A 238 6.17 -20.47 -65.22
CA SER A 238 6.08 -20.67 -66.67
C SER A 238 7.49 -20.82 -67.23
N ASN A 239 7.79 -21.96 -67.84
CA ASN A 239 8.58 -22.17 -69.08
C ASN A 239 9.28 -23.53 -69.10
N PRO A 240 9.62 -24.10 -70.27
CA PRO A 240 9.60 -23.50 -71.61
C PRO A 240 8.45 -23.94 -72.53
#